data_AF-A0A7X7E0K7-F1
#
_entry.id   AF-A0A7X7E0K7-F1
#
_cell.length_a   1.000
_cell.length_b   1.000
_cell.length_c   1.000
_cell.angle_alpha   90.00
_cell.angle_beta   90.00
_cell.angle_gamma   90.00
#
_symmetry.space_group_name_H-M   'P 1'
#
loop_
_entity.id
_entity.type
_entity.pdbx_description
1 polymer ?
#
loop_
_entity_poly.entity_id
_entity_poly.type
_entity_poly.pdbx_seq_one_letter_code
_entity_poly.pdbx_strand_id
1 'polypeptide(L)' 'MKRIENYSDYREFLRDFYQDRKKRLPIFSYRYFCIKAGIKSPTLFKEIVDGSRNLTS' A
#
# COMPACT_ATOMS: atom_id res chain seq x y z
N MET A 1 -11.00 5.22 -5.02
CA MET A 1 -10.03 6.04 -4.26
C MET A 1 -10.67 7.40 -4.04
N LYS A 2 -10.75 7.84 -2.78
CA LYS A 2 -11.27 9.16 -2.36
C LYS A 2 -10.24 10.24 -2.73
N ARG A 3 -10.63 11.52 -2.64
CA ARG A 3 -9.66 12.64 -2.70
C ARG A 3 -8.70 12.58 -1.51
N ILE A 4 -7.47 13.07 -1.67
CA ILE A 4 -6.39 12.88 -0.69
C ILE A 4 -6.71 13.51 0.67
N GLU A 5 -7.36 14.66 0.66
CA GLU A 5 -7.80 15.40 1.85
C GLU A 5 -8.90 14.68 2.66
N ASN A 6 -9.54 13.65 2.09
CA ASN A 6 -10.61 12.90 2.74
C ASN A 6 -10.12 11.64 3.47
N TYR A 7 -8.81 11.43 3.56
CA TYR A 7 -8.24 10.31 4.32
C TYR A 7 -7.74 10.81 5.68
N SER A 8 -8.38 10.34 6.74
CA SER A 8 -7.93 10.54 8.13
C SER A 8 -6.98 9.44 8.61
N ASP A 9 -7.01 8.27 7.97
CA ASP A 9 -6.11 7.15 8.21
C ASP A 9 -5.32 6.85 6.94
N TYR A 10 -3.99 6.90 7.04
CA TYR A 10 -3.11 6.59 5.93
C TYR A 10 -3.27 5.13 5.45
N ARG A 11 -3.69 4.20 6.31
CA ARG A 11 -3.94 2.80 5.94
C ARG A 11 -5.12 2.66 4.99
N GLU A 12 -6.17 3.46 5.18
CA GLU A 12 -7.29 3.52 4.24
C GLU A 12 -6.81 3.99 2.87
N PHE A 13 -5.99 5.05 2.85
CA PHE A 13 -5.39 5.55 1.61
C PHE A 13 -4.56 4.47 0.91
N LEU A 14 -3.68 3.77 1.63
CA LEU A 14 -2.83 2.73 1.06
C LEU A 14 -3.63 1.53 0.54
N ARG A 15 -4.73 1.17 1.22
CA ARG A 15 -5.64 0.11 0.77
C ARG A 15 -6.34 0.49 -0.52
N ASP A 16 -6.91 1.68 -0.58
CA ASP A 16 -7.58 2.19 -1.79
C ASP A 16 -6.60 2.35 -2.95
N PHE A 17 -5.39 2.85 -2.67
CA PHE A 17 -4.30 2.95 -3.63
C PHE A 17 -3.94 1.59 -4.21
N TYR A 18 -3.76 0.57 -3.35
CA TYR A 18 -3.46 -0.78 -3.79
C TYR A 18 -4.56 -1.32 -4.71
N GLN A 19 -5.83 -1.15 -4.34
CA GLN A 19 -6.96 -1.61 -5.15
C GLN A 19 -7.05 -0.91 -6.51
N ASP A 20 -6.87 0.41 -6.55
CA ASP A 20 -6.86 1.17 -7.81
C ASP A 20 -5.71 0.73 -8.72
N ARG A 21 -4.49 0.57 -8.17
CA ARG A 21 -3.35 0.07 -8.92
C ARG A 21 -3.53 -1.36 -9.40
N LYS A 22 -4.12 -2.24 -8.59
CA LYS A 22 -4.40 -3.62 -8.97
C LYS A 22 -5.39 -3.72 -10.13
N LYS A 23 -6.39 -2.84 -10.17
CA LYS A 23 -7.35 -2.74 -11.29
C LYS A 23 -6.68 -2.30 -12.58
N ARG A 24 -5.77 -1.33 -12.52
CA ARG A 24 -5.07 -0.79 -13.70
C ARG A 24 -3.91 -1.66 -14.19
N LEU A 25 -3.25 -2.36 -13.26
CA LEU A 25 -2.06 -3.14 -13.52
C LEU A 25 -2.20 -4.53 -12.86
N PRO A 26 -2.57 -5.57 -13.62
CA PRO A 26 -2.80 -6.91 -13.07
C PRO A 26 -1.58 -7.50 -12.35
N ILE A 27 -0.36 -7.16 -12.78
CA ILE A 27 0.89 -7.58 -12.14
C ILE A 27 1.17 -6.88 -10.81
N PHE A 28 0.45 -5.80 -10.50
CA PHE A 28 0.62 -5.06 -9.26
C PHE A 28 0.30 -5.97 -8.08
N SER A 29 1.19 -6.00 -7.10
CA SER A 29 1.10 -6.82 -5.90
C SER A 29 1.88 -6.15 -4.78
N TYR A 30 1.67 -6.56 -3.53
CA TYR A 30 2.42 -6.05 -2.39
C TYR A 30 3.94 -6.19 -2.59
N ARG A 31 4.37 -7.37 -3.07
CA ARG A 31 5.77 -7.64 -3.39
C ARG A 31 6.28 -6.77 -4.54
N TYR A 32 5.51 -6.63 -5.61
CA TYR A 32 5.87 -5.78 -6.75
C TYR A 32 6.11 -4.33 -6.29
N PHE A 33 5.22 -3.82 -5.44
CA PHE A 33 5.37 -2.49 -4.85
C PHE A 33 6.66 -2.38 -4.04
N CYS A 34 6.93 -3.30 -3.12
CA CYS A 34 8.15 -3.27 -2.31
C CYS A 34 9.42 -3.29 -3.18
N ILE A 35 9.47 -4.13 -4.22
CA ILE A 35 10.60 -4.18 -5.15
C ILE A 35 10.80 -2.82 -5.85
N LYS A 36 9.71 -2.22 -6.36
CA LYS A 36 9.78 -0.91 -7.03
C LYS A 36 10.12 0.24 -6.08
N ALA A 37 9.77 0.10 -4.81
CA ALA A 37 10.10 1.07 -3.75
C ALA A 37 11.50 0.86 -3.13
N GLY A 38 12.28 -0.13 -3.59
CA GLY A 38 13.60 -0.43 -3.02
C GLY A 38 13.53 -1.02 -1.60
N ILE A 39 12.36 -1.51 -1.18
CA ILE A 39 12.12 -2.07 0.15
C ILE A 39 12.58 -3.52 0.16
N LYS A 40 13.48 -3.86 1.09
CA LYS A 40 14.01 -5.22 1.27
C LYS A 40 12.95 -6.22 1.73
N SER A 41 12.01 -5.80 2.58
CA SER A 41 10.94 -6.67 3.06
C SER A 41 9.78 -6.73 2.05
N PRO A 42 9.52 -7.88 1.41
CA PRO A 42 8.46 -8.01 0.40
C PRO A 42 7.05 -7.98 1.00
N THR A 43 6.93 -8.10 2.32
CA THR A 43 5.65 -8.11 3.06
C THR A 43 5.33 -6.78 3.72
N LEU A 44 6.30 -5.86 3.83
CA LEU A 44 6.14 -4.60 4.57
C LEU A 44 4.87 -3.83 4.16
N PHE A 45 4.63 -3.66 2.87
CA PHE A 45 3.48 -2.92 2.41
C PHE A 45 2.16 -3.58 2.81
N LYS A 46 2.09 -4.92 2.77
CA LYS A 46 0.93 -5.68 3.23
C LYS A 46 0.74 -5.52 4.74
N GLU A 47 1.80 -5.67 5.53
CA GLU A 47 1.78 -5.52 6.99
C GLU A 47 1.28 -4.14 7.43
N ILE A 48 1.66 -3.09 6.71
CA ILE A 48 1.20 -1.73 6.97
C ILE A 48 -0.31 -1.59 6.71
N VAL A 49 -0.78 -2.12 5.57
CA VAL A 49 -2.19 -2.09 5.15
C VAL A 49 -3.08 -2.94 6.08
N ASP A 50 -2.55 -4.08 6.56
CA ASP A 50 -3.21 -5.00 7.49
C ASP A 50 -3.13 -4.51 8.95
N GLY A 51 -2.31 -3.49 9.23
CA GLY A 51 -2.16 -2.89 10.56
C GLY A 51 -1.20 -3.61 11.49
N SER A 52 -0.53 -4.69 11.05
CA SER A 52 0.47 -5.40 11.84
C SER A 52 1.79 -4.64 11.96
N ARG A 53 2.00 -3.60 11.15
CA ARG A 53 3.20 -2.75 11.21
C ARG A 53 2.87 -1.27 10.97
N ASN A 54 3.69 -0.39 11.53
CA ASN A 54 3.62 1.06 11.29
C ASN A 54 4.55 1.46 10.14
N LEU A 55 4.26 2.60 9.51
CA LEU A 55 4.99 3.12 8.35
C LEU A 55 6.39 3.65 8.72
N THR A 56 6.52 4.16 9.94
CA THR A 56 7.75 4.57 10.61
C THR A 56 7.68 4.14 12.08
N SER A 57 8.84 3.98 12.71
CA SER A 57 8.94 3.94 14.19
C SER A 57 8.68 5.31 14.78
#